data_AF-A0A8D0FRM4-F1
#
_entry.id   AF-A0A8D0FRM4-F1
#
_cell.length_a   1.000
_cell.length_b   1.000
_cell.length_c   1.000
_cell.angle_alpha   90.00
_cell.angle_beta   90.00
_cell.angle_gamma   90.00
#
_symmetry.space_group_name_H-M   'P 1'
#
loop_
_entity.id
_entity.type
_entity.pdbx_description
1 polymer ?
#
loop_
_entity_poly.entity_id
_entity_poly.type
_entity_poly.pdbx_seq_one_letter_code
_entity_poly.pdbx_strand_id
1 'polypeptide(L)'
;MRFQFCAITRVEPKCKELCLSFIQDAMLQKQWKRAAEFLTFYVESLEKDFSREPVGASEIIWRIGSEILRHHPDSSVKEFNTFIEPMKTLSVKRYLKVCLEHAFYLLHNGLIDEAYQNLSLAESWRFGEQTVIQDKELKLIQAYMGLLDYYKWSKQKNILLEDGKYLSVEQEMHSCFRKAAVNLKEIIKIPGVWDQFVKCYVDMLEFYGDHNEARQVLNEYAYNPKFPANPNAHVYLYQFLKRHGESKKSLISVLKILHDIVPSHELMIDFNTMLQKSKKRKRRRLGLEVIFTALDYAGCKENVKAWSCLARQVKQIKHLAWIKQEWNSRKDWWPAFHFSHYLAKKNWQENESLSYEKALVAGILLGRGNTKFSFLFTT
;
A
#
# COMPACT_ATOMS: atom_id res chain seq x y z
N MET A 1 2.74 -37.25 -10.31
CA MET A 1 2.06 -36.99 -9.02
C MET A 1 0.58 -37.33 -9.22
N ARG A 2 0.06 -38.43 -8.64
CA ARG A 2 -1.33 -38.89 -8.92
C ARG A 2 -2.29 -38.32 -7.87
N PHE A 3 -3.10 -37.34 -8.26
CA PHE A 3 -4.28 -36.93 -7.52
C PHE A 3 -5.45 -37.83 -7.96
N GLN A 4 -6.01 -38.60 -7.03
CA GLN A 4 -7.07 -39.55 -7.32
C GLN A 4 -8.42 -38.90 -7.00
N PHE A 5 -9.07 -38.31 -8.00
CA PHE A 5 -10.44 -37.77 -7.87
C PHE A 5 -11.43 -38.48 -8.81
N CYS A 6 -12.64 -38.68 -8.28
CA CYS A 6 -13.70 -39.55 -8.77
C CYS A 6 -14.25 -39.15 -10.15
N ALA A 7 -14.71 -40.14 -10.93
CA ALA A 7 -15.12 -39.97 -12.31
C ALA A 7 -16.61 -39.62 -12.44
N ILE A 8 -16.94 -38.43 -12.93
CA ILE A 8 -18.24 -38.14 -13.57
C ILE A 8 -17.96 -37.33 -14.85
N THR A 9 -18.36 -37.93 -16.00
CA THR A 9 -18.37 -37.40 -17.39
C THR A 9 -17.30 -36.36 -17.74
N ARG A 10 -16.10 -36.86 -18.08
CA ARG A 10 -14.90 -36.07 -18.41
C ARG A 10 -14.85 -35.70 -19.89
N VAL A 11 -14.86 -34.40 -20.19
CA VAL A 11 -14.26 -33.89 -21.44
C VAL A 11 -12.77 -33.82 -21.19
N GLU A 12 -12.03 -34.84 -21.64
CA GLU A 12 -10.57 -34.87 -21.56
C GLU A 12 -9.99 -33.96 -22.66
N PRO A 13 -9.28 -32.88 -22.33
CA PRO A 13 -8.75 -31.97 -23.34
C PRO A 13 -7.62 -32.67 -24.11
N LYS A 14 -7.73 -32.72 -25.44
CA LYS A 14 -6.77 -33.44 -26.31
C LYS A 14 -5.47 -32.67 -26.59
N CYS A 15 -5.32 -31.42 -26.13
CA CYS A 15 -4.20 -30.55 -26.45
C CYS A 15 -3.85 -29.59 -25.29
N LYS A 16 -2.57 -29.23 -25.14
CA LYS A 16 -2.01 -28.46 -24.01
C LYS A 16 -2.64 -27.07 -23.88
N GLU A 17 -2.89 -26.41 -25.00
CA GLU A 17 -3.48 -25.08 -25.08
C GLU A 17 -4.93 -25.08 -24.60
N LEU A 18 -5.69 -26.14 -24.90
CA LEU A 18 -7.07 -26.31 -24.43
C LEU A 18 -7.13 -26.56 -22.91
N CYS A 19 -6.15 -27.29 -22.34
CA CYS A 19 -6.07 -27.44 -20.89
C CYS A 19 -5.92 -26.08 -20.19
N LEU A 20 -5.03 -25.21 -20.70
CA LEU A 20 -4.78 -23.90 -20.09
C LEU A 20 -6.02 -22.99 -20.15
N SER A 21 -6.76 -22.99 -21.26
CA SER A 21 -8.02 -22.23 -21.34
C SER A 21 -9.06 -22.76 -20.35
N PHE A 22 -9.20 -24.07 -20.20
CA PHE A 22 -10.15 -24.65 -19.25
C PHE A 22 -9.77 -24.41 -17.79
N ILE A 23 -8.47 -24.43 -17.47
CA ILE A 23 -7.97 -24.03 -16.15
C ILE A 23 -8.36 -22.58 -15.87
N GLN A 24 -8.08 -21.67 -16.81
CA GLN A 24 -8.38 -20.25 -16.66
C GLN A 24 -9.88 -20.01 -16.44
N ASP A 25 -10.74 -20.61 -17.25
CA ASP A 25 -12.19 -20.49 -17.12
C ASP A 25 -12.68 -21.02 -15.77
N ALA A 26 -12.16 -22.17 -15.32
CA ALA A 26 -12.51 -22.75 -14.03
C ALA A 26 -12.07 -21.85 -12.86
N MET A 27 -10.87 -21.28 -12.91
CA MET A 27 -10.38 -20.34 -11.88
C MET A 27 -11.21 -19.06 -11.84
N LEU A 28 -11.57 -18.48 -13.00
CA LEU A 28 -12.43 -17.28 -13.07
C LEU A 28 -13.82 -17.54 -12.48
N GLN A 29 -14.34 -18.75 -12.65
CA GLN A 29 -15.62 -19.18 -12.07
C GLN A 29 -15.49 -19.72 -10.63
N LYS A 30 -14.30 -19.64 -10.01
CA LYS A 30 -14.00 -20.17 -8.67
C LYS A 30 -14.26 -21.67 -8.51
N GLN A 31 -14.19 -22.43 -9.60
CA GLN A 31 -14.35 -23.88 -9.63
C GLN A 31 -13.00 -24.57 -9.36
N TRP A 32 -12.45 -24.37 -8.15
CA TRP A 32 -11.08 -24.79 -7.80
C TRP A 32 -10.82 -26.29 -7.93
N LYS A 33 -11.79 -27.14 -7.59
CA LYS A 33 -11.70 -28.61 -7.80
C LYS A 33 -11.49 -28.96 -9.26
N ARG A 34 -12.28 -28.33 -10.13
CA ARG A 34 -12.21 -28.54 -11.59
C ARG A 34 -10.93 -27.98 -12.19
N ALA A 35 -10.46 -26.84 -11.69
CA ALA A 35 -9.18 -26.27 -12.08
C ALA A 35 -8.01 -27.23 -11.72
N ALA A 36 -8.05 -27.88 -10.55
CA ALA A 36 -7.05 -28.86 -10.14
C ALA A 36 -7.05 -30.11 -11.04
N GLU A 37 -8.23 -30.59 -11.44
CA GLU A 37 -8.36 -31.70 -12.40
C GLU A 37 -7.74 -31.33 -13.76
N PHE A 38 -8.07 -30.15 -14.29
CA PHE A 38 -7.49 -29.68 -15.55
C PHE A 38 -5.98 -29.46 -15.48
N LEU A 39 -5.46 -28.98 -14.35
CA LEU A 39 -4.02 -28.87 -14.13
C LEU A 39 -3.34 -30.26 -14.12
N THR A 40 -4.00 -31.28 -13.56
CA THR A 40 -3.48 -32.66 -13.60
C THR A 40 -3.38 -33.16 -15.03
N PHE A 41 -4.43 -32.98 -15.84
CA PHE A 41 -4.39 -33.33 -17.27
C PHE A 41 -3.31 -32.56 -18.04
N TYR A 42 -3.12 -31.27 -17.72
CA TYR A 42 -2.05 -30.47 -18.31
C TYR A 42 -0.67 -31.06 -18.01
N VAL A 43 -0.39 -31.40 -16.74
CA VAL A 43 0.89 -32.03 -16.34
C VAL A 43 1.08 -33.38 -17.03
N GLU A 44 0.07 -34.24 -17.04
CA GLU A 44 0.13 -35.55 -17.73
C GLU A 44 0.36 -35.41 -19.24
N SER A 45 -0.21 -34.38 -19.88
CA SER A 45 0.00 -34.11 -21.30
C SER A 45 1.43 -33.62 -21.60
N LEU A 46 2.08 -32.97 -20.64
CA LEU A 46 3.49 -32.57 -20.74
C LEU A 46 4.42 -33.77 -20.59
N GLU A 47 4.13 -34.69 -19.66
CA GLU A 47 4.93 -35.91 -19.44
C GLU A 47 4.94 -36.85 -20.66
N LYS A 48 3.87 -36.87 -21.46
CA LYS A 48 3.75 -37.70 -22.67
C LYS A 48 4.52 -37.15 -23.88
N ASP A 49 4.94 -35.90 -23.84
CA ASP A 49 5.61 -35.20 -24.94
C ASP A 49 7.08 -34.95 -24.60
N PHE A 50 7.91 -35.99 -24.78
CA PHE A 50 9.35 -35.99 -24.49
C PHE A 50 10.18 -35.10 -25.44
N SER A 51 9.54 -34.39 -26.38
CA SER A 51 10.24 -33.79 -27.51
C SER A 51 10.92 -32.44 -27.23
N ARG A 52 10.62 -31.76 -26.11
CA ARG A 52 11.28 -30.51 -25.70
C ARG A 52 11.24 -30.30 -24.19
N GLU A 53 12.36 -29.94 -23.57
CA GLU A 53 12.38 -29.38 -22.21
C GLU A 53 11.70 -28.01 -22.21
N PRO A 54 10.47 -27.86 -21.68
CA PRO A 54 9.79 -26.58 -21.74
C PRO A 54 10.17 -25.82 -20.47
N VAL A 55 11.19 -24.96 -20.58
CA VAL A 55 11.63 -24.03 -19.52
C VAL A 55 10.48 -23.12 -19.00
N GLY A 56 9.34 -23.06 -19.69
CA GLY A 56 8.11 -22.37 -19.26
C GLY A 56 7.05 -23.25 -18.59
N ALA A 57 7.07 -24.58 -18.76
CA ALA A 57 6.04 -25.45 -18.23
C ALA A 57 6.07 -25.51 -16.70
N SER A 58 7.26 -25.56 -16.09
CA SER A 58 7.40 -25.53 -14.63
C SER A 58 6.85 -24.23 -14.05
N GLU A 59 7.10 -23.08 -14.69
CA GLU A 59 6.55 -21.79 -14.26
C GLU A 59 5.03 -21.78 -14.23
N ILE A 60 4.42 -22.24 -15.32
CA ILE A 60 2.97 -22.31 -15.43
C ILE A 60 2.41 -23.23 -14.34
N ILE A 61 3.01 -24.41 -14.16
CA ILE A 61 2.55 -25.40 -13.17
C ILE A 61 2.60 -24.82 -11.76
N TRP A 62 3.73 -24.26 -11.32
CA TRP A 62 3.86 -23.82 -9.93
C TRP A 62 3.01 -22.58 -9.62
N ARG A 63 2.85 -21.64 -10.57
CA ARG A 63 2.01 -20.44 -10.36
C ARG A 63 0.53 -20.78 -10.30
N ILE A 64 0.04 -21.53 -11.29
CA ILE A 64 -1.37 -21.95 -11.34
C ILE A 64 -1.67 -22.90 -10.18
N GLY A 65 -0.81 -23.89 -9.96
CA GLY A 65 -1.00 -24.88 -8.90
C GLY A 65 -0.99 -24.27 -7.50
N SER A 66 -0.10 -23.31 -7.23
CA SER A 66 -0.11 -22.59 -5.94
C SER A 66 -1.40 -21.80 -5.73
N GLU A 67 -1.91 -21.14 -6.77
CA GLU A 67 -3.16 -20.38 -6.71
C GLU A 67 -4.37 -21.30 -6.49
N ILE A 68 -4.45 -22.40 -7.24
CA ILE A 68 -5.50 -23.41 -7.08
C ILE A 68 -5.48 -23.97 -5.65
N LEU A 69 -4.32 -24.42 -5.16
CA LEU A 69 -4.20 -25.03 -3.83
C LEU A 69 -4.52 -24.03 -2.71
N ARG A 70 -4.18 -22.74 -2.87
CA ARG A 70 -4.55 -21.71 -1.89
C ARG A 70 -6.07 -21.60 -1.70
N HIS A 71 -6.84 -21.84 -2.75
CA HIS A 71 -8.31 -21.70 -2.74
C HIS A 71 -9.08 -23.01 -2.75
N HIS A 72 -8.39 -24.15 -2.86
CA HIS A 72 -9.03 -25.45 -2.92
C HIS A 72 -9.58 -25.82 -1.54
N PRO A 73 -10.87 -26.21 -1.43
CA PRO A 73 -11.54 -26.40 -0.14
C PRO A 73 -10.93 -27.54 0.69
N ASP A 74 -10.35 -28.53 0.03
CA ASP A 74 -9.73 -29.68 0.69
C ASP A 74 -8.21 -29.50 0.87
N SER A 75 -7.62 -28.36 0.49
CA SER A 75 -6.17 -28.17 0.56
C SER A 75 -5.71 -27.81 1.98
N SER A 76 -4.69 -28.53 2.42
CA SER A 76 -3.96 -28.32 3.67
C SER A 76 -2.57 -27.74 3.42
N VAL A 77 -1.94 -27.20 4.47
CA VAL A 77 -0.53 -26.78 4.42
C VAL A 77 0.37 -27.93 3.97
N LYS A 78 0.09 -29.16 4.42
CA LYS A 78 0.87 -30.35 4.04
C LYS A 78 0.79 -30.63 2.54
N GLU A 79 -0.39 -30.53 1.94
CA GLU A 79 -0.56 -30.73 0.49
C GLU A 79 0.12 -29.63 -0.31
N PHE A 80 0.00 -28.37 0.12
CA PHE A 80 0.72 -27.26 -0.50
C PHE A 80 2.24 -27.49 -0.46
N ASN A 81 2.78 -27.87 0.70
CA ASN A 81 4.21 -28.12 0.86
C ASN A 81 4.66 -29.30 -0.04
N THR A 82 3.85 -30.37 -0.10
CA THR A 82 4.12 -31.53 -0.97
C THR A 82 4.18 -31.13 -2.45
N PHE A 83 3.37 -30.15 -2.86
CA PHE A 83 3.36 -29.61 -4.21
C PHE A 83 4.54 -28.66 -4.48
N ILE A 84 4.84 -27.73 -3.57
CA ILE A 84 5.78 -26.64 -3.84
C ILE A 84 7.25 -27.06 -3.69
N GLU A 85 7.59 -28.04 -2.83
CA GLU A 85 8.98 -28.49 -2.65
C GLU A 85 9.59 -29.03 -3.96
N PRO A 86 8.92 -29.91 -4.74
CA PRO A 86 9.39 -30.28 -6.07
C PRO A 86 9.50 -29.09 -7.04
N MET A 87 8.64 -28.09 -6.92
CA MET A 87 8.69 -26.92 -7.81
C MET A 87 9.95 -26.08 -7.59
N LYS A 88 10.48 -26.04 -6.37
CA LYS A 88 11.76 -25.39 -6.07
C LYS A 88 12.91 -26.05 -6.83
N THR A 89 12.94 -27.38 -6.88
CA THR A 89 14.02 -28.14 -7.55
C THR A 89 13.87 -28.16 -9.06
N LEU A 90 12.65 -28.28 -9.58
CA LEU A 90 12.38 -28.26 -11.03
C LEU A 90 12.57 -26.86 -11.64
N SER A 91 12.44 -25.81 -10.83
CA SER A 91 12.57 -24.42 -11.26
C SER A 91 13.86 -23.79 -10.73
N VAL A 92 15.00 -24.46 -10.87
CA VAL A 92 16.30 -24.02 -10.34
C VAL A 92 16.59 -22.54 -10.63
N LYS A 93 16.36 -22.06 -11.86
CA LYS A 93 16.56 -20.65 -12.24
C LYS A 93 15.65 -19.64 -11.52
N ARG A 94 14.57 -20.11 -10.89
CA ARG A 94 13.52 -19.33 -10.21
C ARG A 94 13.34 -19.77 -8.76
N TYR A 95 14.28 -20.53 -8.22
CA TYR A 95 14.23 -21.10 -6.88
C TYR A 95 13.88 -20.04 -5.81
N LEU A 96 14.55 -18.89 -5.84
CA LEU A 96 14.31 -17.77 -4.91
C LEU A 96 12.86 -17.26 -4.97
N LYS A 97 12.29 -17.13 -6.16
CA LYS A 97 10.90 -16.70 -6.36
C LYS A 97 9.90 -17.73 -5.84
N VAL A 98 10.13 -19.02 -6.10
CA VAL A 98 9.28 -20.10 -5.56
C VAL A 98 9.35 -20.13 -4.03
N CYS A 99 10.55 -19.95 -3.45
CA CYS A 99 10.73 -19.83 -2.01
C CYS A 99 9.98 -18.61 -1.43
N LEU A 100 9.99 -17.46 -2.10
CA LEU A 100 9.22 -16.28 -1.66
C LEU A 100 7.71 -16.56 -1.66
N GLU A 101 7.16 -17.14 -2.73
CA GLU A 101 5.72 -17.48 -2.77
C GLU A 101 5.34 -18.52 -1.71
N HIS A 102 6.22 -19.50 -1.45
CA HIS A 102 6.04 -20.45 -0.36
C HIS A 102 6.04 -19.76 1.02
N ALA A 103 6.98 -18.83 1.26
CA ALA A 103 7.03 -18.07 2.50
C ALA A 103 5.74 -17.27 2.72
N PHE A 104 5.19 -16.63 1.69
CA PHE A 104 3.91 -15.92 1.80
C PHE A 104 2.74 -16.83 2.12
N TYR A 105 2.70 -18.04 1.54
CA TYR A 105 1.70 -19.03 1.89
C TYR A 105 1.80 -19.45 3.36
N LEU A 106 3.00 -19.71 3.87
CA LEU A 106 3.24 -20.06 5.27
C LEU A 106 2.80 -18.92 6.20
N LEU A 107 3.16 -17.68 5.89
CA LEU A 107 2.75 -16.49 6.66
C LEU A 107 1.23 -16.31 6.66
N HIS A 108 0.55 -16.54 5.54
CA HIS A 108 -0.91 -16.47 5.45
C HIS A 108 -1.59 -17.49 6.39
N ASN A 109 -0.94 -18.62 6.64
CA ASN A 109 -1.42 -19.67 7.56
C ASN A 109 -0.89 -19.49 9.00
N GLY A 110 -0.23 -18.39 9.32
CA GLY A 110 0.31 -18.11 10.66
C GLY A 110 1.59 -18.88 11.02
N LEU A 111 2.20 -19.58 10.06
CA LEU A 111 3.41 -20.39 10.23
C LEU A 111 4.67 -19.54 10.04
N ILE A 112 4.94 -18.69 11.03
CA ILE A 112 5.97 -17.64 10.94
C ILE A 112 7.38 -18.22 10.98
N ASP A 113 7.63 -19.22 11.83
CA ASP A 113 8.98 -19.80 11.97
C ASP A 113 9.34 -20.68 10.77
N GLU A 114 8.37 -21.42 10.21
CA GLU A 114 8.54 -22.17 8.96
C GLU A 114 8.82 -21.24 7.78
N ALA A 115 8.12 -20.09 7.71
CA ALA A 115 8.40 -19.08 6.70
C ALA A 115 9.83 -18.55 6.81
N TYR A 116 10.28 -18.25 8.03
CA TYR A 116 11.65 -17.79 8.30
C TYR A 116 12.69 -18.84 7.88
N GLN A 117 12.48 -20.11 8.26
CA GLN A 117 13.36 -21.22 7.90
C GLN A 117 13.44 -21.38 6.37
N ASN A 118 12.30 -21.35 5.68
CA ASN A 118 12.26 -21.43 4.22
C ASN A 118 13.03 -20.28 3.54
N LEU A 119 12.93 -19.05 4.06
CA LEU A 119 13.68 -17.91 3.53
C LEU A 119 15.19 -18.01 3.83
N SER A 120 15.57 -18.47 5.02
CA SER A 120 16.97 -18.70 5.40
C SER A 120 17.66 -19.77 4.54
N LEU A 121 16.96 -20.87 4.27
CA LEU A 121 17.39 -21.88 3.29
C LEU A 121 17.50 -21.29 1.88
N ALA A 122 16.60 -20.38 1.52
CA ALA A 122 16.66 -19.72 0.23
C ALA A 122 17.86 -18.76 0.09
N GLU A 123 18.17 -18.00 1.14
CA GLU A 123 19.31 -17.07 1.18
C GLU A 123 20.66 -17.78 1.01
N SER A 124 20.82 -18.95 1.65
CA SER A 124 22.04 -19.75 1.61
C SER A 124 22.22 -20.56 0.32
N TRP A 125 21.21 -20.61 -0.54
CA TRP A 125 21.23 -21.39 -1.76
C TRP A 125 22.22 -20.83 -2.80
N ARG A 126 22.97 -21.73 -3.43
CA ARG A 126 23.99 -21.38 -4.45
C ARG A 126 23.82 -22.32 -5.64
N PHE A 127 23.58 -21.78 -6.83
CA PHE A 127 23.55 -22.54 -8.08
C PHE A 127 23.93 -21.65 -9.26
N GLY A 128 24.94 -22.08 -10.02
CA GLY A 128 25.43 -21.35 -11.18
C GLY A 128 25.98 -19.96 -10.87
N GLU A 129 26.20 -19.17 -11.92
CA GLU A 129 26.59 -17.76 -11.79
C GLU A 129 25.41 -16.90 -11.33
N GLN A 130 25.65 -16.01 -10.38
CA GLN A 130 24.62 -15.13 -9.84
C GLN A 130 24.28 -14.01 -10.85
N THR A 131 23.06 -14.07 -11.38
CA THR A 131 22.55 -13.02 -12.27
C THR A 131 22.07 -11.78 -11.49
N VAL A 132 22.01 -10.63 -12.17
CA VAL A 132 21.46 -9.38 -11.59
C VAL A 132 20.01 -9.55 -11.09
N ILE A 133 19.21 -10.38 -11.76
CA ILE A 133 17.82 -10.66 -11.35
C ILE A 133 17.81 -11.46 -10.04
N GLN A 134 18.63 -12.51 -9.95
CA GLN A 134 18.76 -13.30 -8.71
C GLN A 134 19.30 -12.48 -7.56
N ASP A 135 20.20 -11.52 -7.80
CA ASP A 135 20.65 -10.59 -6.76
C ASP A 135 19.50 -9.75 -6.20
N LYS A 136 18.64 -9.20 -7.06
CA LYS A 136 17.44 -8.47 -6.62
C LYS A 136 16.46 -9.36 -5.83
N GLU A 137 16.24 -10.59 -6.28
CA GLU A 137 15.38 -11.56 -5.58
C GLU A 137 15.97 -11.96 -4.22
N LEU A 138 17.30 -12.12 -4.14
CA LEU A 138 18.01 -12.38 -2.90
C LEU A 138 17.88 -11.22 -1.91
N LYS A 139 18.05 -9.98 -2.37
CA LYS A 139 17.82 -8.77 -1.56
C LYS A 139 16.38 -8.70 -1.04
N LEU A 140 15.41 -9.16 -1.84
CA LEU A 140 14.02 -9.24 -1.42
C LEU A 140 13.80 -10.33 -0.35
N ILE A 141 14.40 -11.52 -0.49
CA ILE A 141 14.39 -12.56 0.55
C ILE A 141 14.95 -12.01 1.87
N GLN A 142 16.12 -11.36 1.80
CA GLN A 142 16.75 -10.72 2.96
C GLN A 142 15.83 -9.68 3.59
N ALA A 143 15.20 -8.82 2.78
CA ALA A 143 14.24 -7.82 3.26
C ALA A 143 13.05 -8.45 4.01
N TYR A 144 12.48 -9.54 3.49
CA TYR A 144 11.40 -10.25 4.17
C TYR A 144 11.86 -10.94 5.45
N MET A 145 13.06 -11.53 5.48
CA MET A 145 13.65 -12.00 6.73
C MET A 145 13.80 -10.86 7.73
N GLY A 146 14.27 -9.70 7.28
CA GLY A 146 14.37 -8.49 8.11
C GLY A 146 13.00 -8.00 8.64
N LEU A 147 11.92 -8.15 7.88
CA LEU A 147 10.56 -7.89 8.39
C LEU A 147 10.13 -8.88 9.47
N LEU A 148 10.49 -10.16 9.34
CA LEU A 148 10.19 -11.17 10.37
C LEU A 148 11.02 -10.92 11.64
N ASP A 149 12.28 -10.50 11.49
CA ASP A 149 13.11 -10.05 12.60
C ASP A 149 12.54 -8.78 13.26
N TYR A 150 12.05 -7.81 12.46
CA TYR A 150 11.32 -6.64 12.99
C TYR A 150 10.03 -7.03 13.72
N TYR A 151 9.27 -8.00 13.22
CA TYR A 151 8.07 -8.49 13.89
C TYR A 151 8.39 -9.10 15.25
N LYS A 152 9.45 -9.91 15.34
CA LYS A 152 9.96 -10.45 16.61
C LYS A 152 10.42 -9.32 17.54
N TRP A 153 11.19 -8.36 17.03
CA TRP A 153 11.60 -7.16 17.77
C TRP A 153 10.40 -6.38 18.32
N SER A 154 9.37 -6.14 17.51
CA SER A 154 8.19 -5.37 17.90
C SER A 154 7.38 -6.07 18.99
N LYS A 155 7.31 -7.40 18.97
CA LYS A 155 6.72 -8.16 20.08
C LYS A 155 7.48 -7.94 21.39
N GLN A 156 8.81 -8.02 21.35
CA GLN A 156 9.65 -7.80 22.53
C GLN A 156 9.56 -6.36 23.05
N LYS A 157 9.50 -5.38 22.14
CA LYS A 157 9.25 -3.96 22.48
C LYS A 157 7.95 -3.78 23.25
N ASN A 158 6.87 -4.45 22.85
CA ASN A 158 5.58 -4.34 23.55
C ASN A 158 5.64 -4.96 24.95
N ILE A 159 6.25 -6.14 25.09
CA ILE A 159 6.47 -6.80 26.40
C ILE A 159 7.26 -5.87 27.33
N LEU A 160 8.34 -5.26 26.83
CA LEU A 160 9.18 -4.32 27.59
C LEU A 160 8.40 -3.09 28.09
N LEU A 161 7.44 -2.60 27.30
CA LEU A 161 6.61 -1.44 27.64
C LEU A 161 5.49 -1.78 28.63
N GLU A 162 4.98 -3.01 28.62
CA GLU A 162 3.89 -3.47 29.49
C GLU A 162 4.39 -3.99 30.84
N ASP A 163 5.40 -4.86 30.85
CA ASP A 163 5.82 -5.63 32.04
C ASP A 163 7.10 -5.09 32.71
N GLY A 164 7.74 -4.08 32.12
CA GLY A 164 8.98 -3.49 32.62
C GLY A 164 10.26 -4.21 32.15
N LYS A 165 11.41 -3.78 32.67
CA LYS A 165 12.74 -4.16 32.15
C LYS A 165 13.20 -5.54 32.60
N TYR A 166 13.27 -6.48 31.66
CA TYR A 166 14.01 -7.73 31.77
C TYR A 166 15.25 -7.70 30.88
N LEU A 167 16.43 -7.94 31.44
CA LEU A 167 17.71 -7.98 30.71
C LEU A 167 17.70 -8.95 29.51
N SER A 168 17.00 -10.08 29.63
CA SER A 168 16.83 -11.07 28.54
C SER A 168 16.04 -10.51 27.36
N VAL A 169 14.92 -9.81 27.64
CA VAL A 169 14.07 -9.17 26.62
C VAL A 169 14.86 -8.09 25.87
N GLU A 170 15.64 -7.26 26.57
CA GLU A 170 16.50 -6.25 25.94
C GLU A 170 17.55 -6.89 25.03
N GLN A 171 18.21 -7.97 25.45
CA GLN A 171 19.20 -8.68 24.64
C GLN A 171 18.61 -9.31 23.37
N GLU A 172 17.47 -9.99 23.49
CA GLU A 172 16.76 -10.57 22.34
C GLU A 172 16.29 -9.50 21.36
N MET A 173 15.76 -8.40 21.88
CA MET A 173 15.34 -7.24 21.10
C MET A 173 16.54 -6.67 20.33
N HIS A 174 17.70 -6.47 20.97
CA HIS A 174 18.92 -6.01 20.29
C HIS A 174 19.40 -6.98 19.21
N SER A 175 19.29 -8.29 19.42
CA SER A 175 19.64 -9.30 18.42
C SER A 175 18.75 -9.20 17.17
N CYS A 176 17.42 -9.11 17.38
CA CYS A 176 16.45 -8.95 16.30
C CYS A 176 16.68 -7.64 15.54
N PHE A 177 16.94 -6.54 16.26
CA PHE A 177 17.25 -5.25 15.66
C PHE A 177 18.45 -5.33 14.71
N ARG A 178 19.57 -5.95 15.11
CA ARG A 178 20.77 -6.03 14.26
C ARG A 178 20.48 -6.76 12.96
N LYS A 179 19.77 -7.89 13.02
CA LYS A 179 19.40 -8.68 11.84
C LYS A 179 18.46 -7.90 10.92
N ALA A 180 17.40 -7.32 11.49
CA ALA A 180 16.43 -6.53 10.75
C ALA A 180 17.07 -5.30 10.10
N ALA A 181 17.86 -4.54 10.84
CA ALA A 181 18.50 -3.31 10.38
C ALA A 181 19.41 -3.55 9.17
N VAL A 182 20.26 -4.60 9.21
CA VAL A 182 21.14 -4.93 8.07
C VAL A 182 20.33 -5.20 6.81
N ASN A 183 19.32 -6.07 6.91
CA ASN A 183 18.53 -6.48 5.76
C ASN A 183 17.65 -5.35 5.19
N LEU A 184 16.99 -4.60 6.07
CA LEU A 184 16.12 -3.49 5.67
C LEU A 184 16.93 -2.32 5.08
N LYS A 185 18.12 -2.03 5.63
CA LYS A 185 19.01 -0.97 5.12
C LYS A 185 19.48 -1.24 3.69
N GLU A 186 19.62 -2.50 3.30
CA GLU A 186 20.09 -2.86 1.96
C GLU A 186 18.99 -2.72 0.91
N ILE A 187 17.77 -3.22 1.18
CA ILE A 187 16.68 -3.15 0.20
C ILE A 187 16.25 -1.70 -0.09
N ILE A 188 16.22 -0.84 0.92
CA ILE A 188 15.74 0.55 0.78
C ILE A 188 16.71 1.44 -0.02
N LYS A 189 17.94 0.98 -0.28
CA LYS A 189 18.90 1.67 -1.17
C LYS A 189 18.62 1.39 -2.65
N ILE A 190 17.89 0.31 -2.94
CA ILE A 190 17.54 -0.08 -4.31
C ILE A 190 16.32 0.73 -4.76
N PRO A 191 16.30 1.30 -5.98
CA PRO A 191 15.11 1.99 -6.49
C PRO A 191 13.86 1.11 -6.46
N GLY A 192 12.82 1.58 -5.76
CA GLY A 192 11.55 0.89 -5.62
C GLY A 192 10.60 1.58 -4.64
N VAL A 193 9.39 1.03 -4.51
CA VAL A 193 8.41 1.45 -3.51
C VAL A 193 8.48 0.47 -2.33
N TRP A 194 9.09 0.92 -1.24
CA TRP A 194 9.50 0.12 -0.09
C TRP A 194 8.84 0.57 1.21
N ASP A 195 7.61 1.08 1.14
CA ASP A 195 6.88 1.72 2.25
C ASP A 195 6.92 0.91 3.55
N GLN A 196 6.66 -0.40 3.46
CA GLN A 196 6.66 -1.27 4.62
C GLN A 196 8.06 -1.41 5.24
N PHE A 197 9.09 -1.60 4.42
CA PHE A 197 10.47 -1.76 4.88
C PHE A 197 11.03 -0.46 5.48
N VAL A 198 10.76 0.68 4.85
CA VAL A 198 11.17 2.01 5.32
C VAL A 198 10.55 2.31 6.69
N LYS A 199 9.24 2.08 6.86
CA LYS A 199 8.56 2.32 8.13
C LYS A 199 9.13 1.46 9.26
N CYS A 200 9.35 0.17 9.01
CA CYS A 200 9.92 -0.74 10.00
C CYS A 200 11.33 -0.31 10.41
N TYR A 201 12.18 0.07 9.45
CA TYR A 201 13.54 0.51 9.76
C TYR A 201 13.55 1.83 10.53
N VAL A 202 12.75 2.82 10.11
CA VAL A 202 12.63 4.12 10.80
C VAL A 202 12.10 3.96 12.23
N ASP A 203 11.11 3.11 12.48
CA ASP A 203 10.59 2.85 13.84
C ASP A 203 11.68 2.30 14.76
N MET A 204 12.50 1.37 14.27
CA MET A 204 13.63 0.85 15.03
C MET A 204 14.70 1.93 15.31
N LEU A 205 15.03 2.76 14.32
CA LEU A 205 15.97 3.86 14.49
C LEU A 205 15.46 4.90 15.50
N GLU A 206 14.19 5.31 15.40
CA GLU A 206 13.55 6.22 16.35
C GLU A 206 13.55 5.63 17.77
N PHE A 207 13.31 4.33 17.93
CA PHE A 207 13.34 3.66 19.23
C PHE A 207 14.72 3.67 19.87
N TYR A 208 15.79 3.44 19.10
CA TYR A 208 17.17 3.48 19.61
C TYR A 208 17.79 4.89 19.64
N GLY A 209 17.01 5.93 19.30
CA GLY A 209 17.46 7.33 19.35
C GLY A 209 18.31 7.78 18.16
N ASP A 210 18.43 6.98 17.09
CA ASP A 210 19.14 7.37 15.88
C ASP A 210 18.25 8.18 14.92
N HIS A 211 17.86 9.36 15.39
CA HIS A 211 17.00 10.27 14.64
C HIS A 211 17.69 10.84 13.39
N ASN A 212 19.03 10.88 13.37
CA ASN A 212 19.80 11.38 12.23
C ASN A 212 19.74 10.40 11.06
N GLU A 213 19.97 9.11 11.31
CA GLU A 213 19.83 8.08 10.27
C GLU A 213 18.36 7.97 9.82
N ALA A 214 17.39 8.00 10.74
CA ALA A 214 15.98 7.98 10.40
C ALA A 214 15.59 9.14 9.46
N ARG A 215 16.07 10.35 9.77
CA ARG A 215 15.89 11.53 8.91
C ARG A 215 16.53 11.33 7.55
N GLN A 216 17.76 10.80 7.49
CA GLN A 216 18.46 10.59 6.23
C GLN A 216 17.70 9.60 5.34
N VAL A 217 17.28 8.46 5.89
CA VAL A 217 16.50 7.44 5.18
C VAL A 217 15.22 8.05 4.59
N LEU A 218 14.47 8.83 5.37
CA LEU A 218 13.23 9.45 4.89
C LEU A 218 13.47 10.53 3.83
N ASN A 219 14.57 11.28 3.91
CA ASN A 219 14.91 12.28 2.89
C ASN A 219 15.31 11.61 1.57
N GLU A 220 16.16 10.59 1.62
CA GLU A 220 16.53 9.82 0.43
C GLU A 220 15.29 9.19 -0.20
N TYR A 221 14.44 8.54 0.59
CA TYR A 221 13.23 7.90 0.08
C TYR A 221 12.25 8.89 -0.56
N ALA A 222 12.19 10.13 -0.07
CA ALA A 222 11.29 11.16 -0.59
C ALA A 222 11.86 11.96 -1.78
N TYR A 223 13.18 12.12 -1.88
CA TYR A 223 13.80 13.08 -2.81
C TYR A 223 14.81 12.48 -3.77
N ASN A 224 15.18 11.21 -3.64
CA ASN A 224 16.13 10.60 -4.56
C ASN A 224 15.52 10.48 -5.97
N PRO A 225 16.08 11.13 -6.99
CA PRO A 225 15.50 11.16 -8.33
C PRO A 225 15.59 9.81 -9.06
N LYS A 226 16.37 8.86 -8.54
CA LYS A 226 16.43 7.49 -9.08
C LYS A 226 15.23 6.65 -8.66
N PHE A 227 14.51 7.06 -7.61
CA PHE A 227 13.39 6.29 -7.06
C PHE A 227 12.10 6.65 -7.80
N PRO A 228 11.16 5.70 -7.92
CA PRO A 228 9.85 6.02 -8.49
C PRO A 228 9.12 7.05 -7.63
N ALA A 229 8.29 7.89 -8.26
CA ALA A 229 7.48 8.86 -7.55
C ALA A 229 6.56 8.15 -6.54
N ASN A 230 6.67 8.53 -5.27
CA ASN A 230 5.89 7.93 -4.19
C ASN A 230 5.35 9.00 -3.23
N PRO A 231 4.04 9.28 -3.25
CA PRO A 231 3.41 10.22 -2.32
C PRO A 231 3.64 9.87 -0.84
N ASN A 232 3.65 8.58 -0.50
CA ASN A 232 3.79 8.10 0.87
C ASN A 232 5.15 8.50 1.48
N ALA A 233 6.21 8.55 0.67
CA ALA A 233 7.53 8.97 1.14
C ALA A 233 7.50 10.40 1.73
N HIS A 234 6.79 11.32 1.08
CA HIS A 234 6.60 12.68 1.59
C HIS A 234 5.71 12.71 2.85
N VAL A 235 4.71 11.83 2.95
CA VAL A 235 3.88 11.68 4.15
C VAL A 235 4.74 11.25 5.34
N TYR A 236 5.57 10.23 5.17
CA TYR A 236 6.45 9.72 6.24
C TYR A 236 7.45 10.78 6.69
N LEU A 237 8.09 11.46 5.74
CA LEU A 237 9.00 12.55 6.06
C LEU A 237 8.28 13.70 6.79
N TYR A 238 7.09 14.11 6.33
CA TYR A 238 6.31 15.15 7.01
C TYR A 238 5.98 14.76 8.46
N GLN A 239 5.49 13.54 8.68
CA GLN A 239 5.13 13.05 10.01
C GLN A 239 6.35 13.02 10.94
N PHE A 240 7.49 12.53 10.46
CA PHE A 240 8.75 12.52 11.20
C PHE A 240 9.17 13.93 11.60
N LEU A 241 9.26 14.86 10.63
CA LEU A 241 9.64 16.25 10.89
C LEU A 241 8.68 16.93 11.89
N LYS A 242 7.38 16.65 11.78
CA LYS A 242 6.35 17.23 12.66
C LYS A 242 6.53 16.76 14.11
N ARG A 243 6.80 15.47 14.33
CA ARG A 243 7.02 14.91 15.68
C ARG A 243 8.31 15.44 16.33
N HIS A 244 9.34 15.70 15.52
CA HIS A 244 10.63 16.24 15.99
C HIS A 244 10.68 17.77 16.09
N GLY A 245 9.54 18.46 15.99
CA GLY A 245 9.47 19.90 16.22
C GLY A 245 10.17 20.75 15.14
N GLU A 246 10.34 20.23 13.94
CA GLU A 246 11.03 20.93 12.85
C GLU A 246 10.33 22.23 12.44
N SER A 247 11.10 23.11 11.79
CA SER A 247 10.60 24.43 11.43
C SER A 247 9.38 24.34 10.50
N LYS A 248 8.42 25.26 10.69
CA LYS A 248 7.25 25.41 9.79
C LYS A 248 7.64 25.57 8.32
N LYS A 249 8.83 26.12 8.04
CA LYS A 249 9.37 26.26 6.67
C LYS A 249 9.63 24.89 6.04
N SER A 250 10.27 23.98 6.80
CA SER A 250 10.57 22.60 6.39
C SER A 250 9.28 21.80 6.15
N LEU A 251 8.34 21.87 7.08
CA LEU A 251 7.04 21.21 6.95
C LEU A 251 6.25 21.71 5.72
N ILE A 252 6.25 23.02 5.47
CA ILE A 252 5.60 23.62 4.28
C ILE A 252 6.26 23.15 2.99
N SER A 253 7.59 22.97 2.93
CA SER A 253 8.22 22.51 1.70
C SER A 253 7.84 21.07 1.35
N VAL A 254 7.76 20.17 2.34
CA VAL A 254 7.33 18.79 2.10
C VAL A 254 5.87 18.75 1.64
N LEU A 255 4.99 19.46 2.34
CA LEU A 255 3.56 19.51 2.01
C LEU A 255 3.28 20.14 0.64
N LYS A 256 4.13 21.07 0.20
CA LYS A 256 4.00 21.65 -1.14
C LYS A 256 4.24 20.59 -2.23
N ILE A 257 5.28 19.77 -2.09
CA ILE A 257 5.56 18.69 -3.04
C ILE A 257 4.43 17.66 -3.00
N LEU A 258 3.96 17.29 -1.80
CA LEU A 258 2.83 16.38 -1.67
C LEU A 258 1.55 16.94 -2.30
N HIS A 259 1.28 18.25 -2.17
CA HIS A 259 0.16 18.91 -2.83
C HIS A 259 0.24 18.79 -4.36
N ASP A 260 1.44 18.97 -4.92
CA ASP A 260 1.64 18.91 -6.37
C ASP A 260 1.43 17.48 -6.91
N ILE A 261 1.63 16.44 -6.08
CA ILE A 261 1.46 15.03 -6.47
C ILE A 261 0.05 14.51 -6.14
N VAL A 262 -0.48 14.84 -4.95
CA VAL A 262 -1.79 14.37 -4.43
C VAL A 262 -2.54 15.51 -3.73
N PRO A 263 -3.24 16.37 -4.51
CA PRO A 263 -3.95 17.52 -3.96
C PRO A 263 -5.15 17.17 -3.06
N SER A 264 -5.63 15.92 -3.11
CA SER A 264 -6.73 15.42 -2.27
C SER A 264 -6.27 14.79 -0.96
N HIS A 265 -4.96 14.76 -0.66
CA HIS A 265 -4.45 14.10 0.53
C HIS A 265 -4.97 14.78 1.80
N GLU A 266 -5.25 14.01 2.86
CA GLU A 266 -5.78 14.56 4.13
C GLU A 266 -4.90 15.65 4.76
N LEU A 267 -3.58 15.56 4.53
CA LEU A 267 -2.59 16.55 4.97
C LEU A 267 -2.77 17.93 4.30
N MET A 268 -3.57 18.06 3.26
CA MET A 268 -3.88 19.37 2.68
C MET A 268 -4.66 20.26 3.66
N ILE A 269 -5.39 19.68 4.62
CA ILE A 269 -6.05 20.41 5.70
C ILE A 269 -4.99 21.00 6.67
N ASP A 270 -3.96 20.21 7.01
CA ASP A 270 -2.84 20.66 7.82
C ASP A 270 -2.04 21.73 7.08
N PHE A 271 -1.79 21.53 5.78
CA PHE A 271 -1.09 22.48 4.92
C PHE A 271 -1.81 23.82 4.86
N ASN A 272 -3.11 23.77 4.58
CA ASN A 272 -4.01 24.92 4.58
C ASN A 272 -3.95 25.69 5.89
N THR A 273 -4.09 24.98 7.02
CA THR A 273 -4.06 25.57 8.36
C THR A 273 -2.73 26.27 8.64
N MET A 274 -1.61 25.66 8.25
CA MET A 274 -0.27 26.25 8.39
C MET A 274 -0.11 27.53 7.55
N LEU A 275 -0.62 27.52 6.32
CA LEU A 275 -0.58 28.66 5.41
C LEU A 275 -1.42 29.83 5.92
N GLN A 276 -2.61 29.56 6.49
CA GLN A 276 -3.47 30.60 7.05
C GLN A 276 -2.90 31.29 8.28
N LYS A 277 -2.20 30.54 9.14
CA LYS A 277 -1.51 31.11 10.31
C LYS A 277 -0.34 32.04 9.92
N SER A 278 0.04 32.12 8.65
CA SER A 278 1.10 33.00 8.20
C SER A 278 0.62 34.43 7.96
N LYS A 279 1.38 35.41 8.44
CA LYS A 279 1.16 36.83 8.14
C LYS A 279 1.35 37.17 6.65
N LYS A 280 2.05 36.32 5.88
CA LYS A 280 2.39 36.58 4.47
C LYS A 280 1.17 36.43 3.56
N ARG A 281 0.81 37.51 2.85
CA ARG A 281 -0.29 37.57 1.85
C ARG A 281 -0.25 36.41 0.85
N LYS A 282 0.92 36.13 0.26
CA LYS A 282 1.12 35.05 -0.72
C LYS A 282 0.78 33.66 -0.16
N ARG A 283 1.10 33.40 1.12
CA ARG A 283 0.79 32.11 1.76
C ARG A 283 -0.70 31.95 2.03
N ARG A 284 -1.38 33.00 2.48
CA ARG A 284 -2.83 32.95 2.67
C ARG A 284 -3.60 32.71 1.37
N ARG A 285 -3.14 33.30 0.26
CA ARG A 285 -3.68 33.03 -1.08
C ARG A 285 -3.45 31.57 -1.49
N LEU A 286 -2.24 31.05 -1.33
CA LEU A 286 -1.95 29.64 -1.60
C LEU A 286 -2.81 28.71 -0.73
N GLY A 287 -3.07 29.08 0.53
CA GLY A 287 -3.98 28.30 1.39
C GLY A 287 -5.37 28.17 0.78
N LEU A 288 -5.90 29.24 0.18
CA LEU A 288 -7.21 29.21 -0.49
C LEU A 288 -7.19 28.26 -1.69
N GLU A 289 -6.17 28.40 -2.54
CA GLU A 289 -5.95 27.51 -3.70
C GLU A 289 -5.89 26.04 -3.29
N VAL A 290 -5.10 25.71 -2.25
CA VAL A 290 -4.95 24.33 -1.72
C VAL A 290 -6.30 23.74 -1.31
N ILE A 291 -7.17 24.50 -0.62
CA ILE A 291 -8.43 23.93 -0.13
C ILE A 291 -9.50 23.83 -1.21
N PHE A 292 -9.54 24.77 -2.15
CA PHE A 292 -10.38 24.61 -3.34
C PHE A 292 -9.95 23.37 -4.13
N THR A 293 -8.65 23.22 -4.38
CA THR A 293 -8.10 22.09 -5.13
C THR A 293 -8.39 20.76 -4.43
N ALA A 294 -8.24 20.68 -3.10
CA ALA A 294 -8.61 19.48 -2.36
C ALA A 294 -10.09 19.12 -2.51
N LEU A 295 -10.99 20.12 -2.44
CA LEU A 295 -12.44 19.92 -2.55
C LEU A 295 -12.90 19.57 -3.97
N ASP A 296 -12.08 19.80 -5.00
CA ASP A 296 -12.38 19.36 -6.37
C ASP A 296 -12.46 17.83 -6.51
N TYR A 297 -11.88 17.08 -5.56
CA TYR A 297 -11.85 15.62 -5.59
C TYR A 297 -13.02 14.99 -4.83
N ALA A 298 -13.58 13.92 -5.40
CA ALA A 298 -14.74 13.21 -4.83
C ALA A 298 -14.50 12.70 -3.40
N GLY A 299 -13.28 12.24 -3.07
CA GLY A 299 -12.93 11.78 -1.72
C GLY A 299 -13.01 12.88 -0.65
N CYS A 300 -12.93 14.16 -1.03
CA CYS A 300 -13.02 15.29 -0.10
C CYS A 300 -14.39 15.96 -0.09
N LYS A 301 -15.32 15.53 -0.96
CA LYS A 301 -16.62 16.17 -1.20
C LYS A 301 -17.49 16.35 0.05
N GLU A 302 -17.41 15.40 0.98
CA GLU A 302 -18.17 15.38 2.23
C GLU A 302 -17.26 15.54 3.46
N ASN A 303 -15.98 15.92 3.27
CA ASN A 303 -15.04 16.10 4.36
C ASN A 303 -15.32 17.40 5.12
N VAL A 304 -15.90 17.27 6.32
CA VAL A 304 -16.27 18.39 7.20
C VAL A 304 -15.09 19.32 7.46
N LYS A 305 -13.91 18.78 7.80
CA LYS A 305 -12.73 19.58 8.14
C LYS A 305 -12.27 20.43 6.95
N ALA A 306 -12.35 19.89 5.73
CA ALA A 306 -12.01 20.63 4.53
C ALA A 306 -12.99 21.80 4.28
N TRP A 307 -14.29 21.53 4.41
CA TRP A 307 -15.34 22.55 4.28
C TRP A 307 -15.22 23.65 5.35
N SER A 308 -15.01 23.29 6.62
CA SER A 308 -14.76 24.25 7.70
C SER A 308 -13.52 25.10 7.44
N CYS A 309 -12.47 24.54 6.82
CA CYS A 309 -11.30 25.32 6.43
C CYS A 309 -11.63 26.34 5.34
N LEU A 310 -12.37 25.94 4.30
CA LEU A 310 -12.79 26.85 3.24
C LEU A 310 -13.72 27.95 3.79
N ALA A 311 -14.77 27.58 4.51
CA ALA A 311 -15.75 28.47 5.13
C ALA A 311 -15.09 29.56 5.98
N ARG A 312 -14.19 29.15 6.88
CA ARG A 312 -13.40 30.08 7.71
C ARG A 312 -12.58 31.05 6.87
N GLN A 313 -11.97 30.59 5.79
CA GLN A 313 -11.16 31.45 4.93
C GLN A 313 -12.00 32.44 4.13
N VAL A 314 -13.07 31.98 3.48
CA VAL A 314 -13.92 32.88 2.69
C VAL A 314 -14.57 33.95 3.56
N LYS A 315 -14.86 33.65 4.83
CA LYS A 315 -15.34 34.63 5.83
C LYS A 315 -14.28 35.66 6.23
N GLN A 316 -13.00 35.26 6.32
CA GLN A 316 -11.91 36.11 6.80
C GLN A 316 -11.21 36.91 5.69
N ILE A 317 -11.29 36.47 4.44
CA ILE A 317 -10.59 37.11 3.32
C ILE A 317 -11.28 38.42 2.94
N LYS A 318 -10.60 39.54 3.21
CA LYS A 318 -11.01 40.87 2.74
C LYS A 318 -10.83 41.08 1.23
N HIS A 319 -10.07 40.22 0.56
CA HIS A 319 -9.76 40.32 -0.87
C HIS A 319 -10.65 39.40 -1.70
N LEU A 320 -11.89 39.85 -1.96
CA LEU A 320 -12.87 39.12 -2.77
C LEU A 320 -12.34 38.69 -4.14
N ALA A 321 -11.39 39.44 -4.72
CA ALA A 321 -10.74 39.09 -5.98
C ALA A 321 -10.06 37.70 -5.97
N TRP A 322 -9.51 37.27 -4.84
CA TRP A 322 -8.89 35.95 -4.72
C TRP A 322 -9.90 34.82 -4.78
N ILE A 323 -11.01 35.00 -4.06
CA ILE A 323 -12.11 34.05 -4.06
C ILE A 323 -12.70 33.97 -5.47
N LYS A 324 -12.92 35.11 -6.13
CA LYS A 324 -13.38 35.15 -7.53
C LYS A 324 -12.43 34.42 -8.46
N GLN A 325 -11.12 34.56 -8.28
CA GLN A 325 -10.15 33.86 -9.11
C GLN A 325 -10.27 32.34 -8.99
N GLU A 326 -10.27 31.80 -7.77
CA GLU A 326 -10.42 30.36 -7.55
C GLU A 326 -11.81 29.86 -7.97
N TRP A 327 -12.82 30.70 -7.82
CA TRP A 327 -14.20 30.39 -8.17
C TRP A 327 -14.45 30.35 -9.69
N ASN A 328 -13.85 31.26 -10.44
CA ASN A 328 -14.14 31.45 -11.86
C ASN A 328 -13.86 30.21 -12.71
N SER A 329 -12.85 29.40 -12.37
CA SER A 329 -12.55 28.13 -13.06
C SER A 329 -13.50 26.99 -12.67
N ARG A 330 -14.31 27.16 -11.62
CA ARG A 330 -15.14 26.14 -10.98
C ARG A 330 -16.65 26.37 -11.16
N LYS A 331 -17.04 27.59 -11.50
CA LYS A 331 -18.44 28.05 -11.53
C LYS A 331 -19.40 27.18 -12.35
N ASP A 332 -18.92 26.52 -13.41
CA ASP A 332 -19.77 25.79 -14.35
C ASP A 332 -20.07 24.36 -13.90
N TRP A 333 -19.25 23.76 -13.03
CA TRP A 333 -19.38 22.35 -12.62
C TRP A 333 -19.43 22.15 -11.10
N TRP A 334 -18.71 22.95 -10.31
CA TRP A 334 -18.63 22.83 -8.85
C TRP A 334 -19.98 22.96 -8.14
N PRO A 335 -20.93 23.84 -8.58
CA PRO A 335 -22.27 23.86 -8.00
C PRO A 335 -23.04 22.56 -8.16
N ALA A 336 -22.99 21.95 -9.34
CA ALA A 336 -23.67 20.67 -9.58
C ALA A 336 -23.00 19.55 -8.77
N PHE A 337 -21.67 19.61 -8.65
CA PHE A 337 -20.88 18.64 -7.93
C PHE A 337 -21.10 18.67 -6.42
N HIS A 338 -21.13 19.85 -5.77
CA HIS A 338 -21.21 19.97 -4.31
C HIS A 338 -22.57 20.36 -3.75
N PHE A 339 -23.40 21.03 -4.54
CA PHE A 339 -24.61 21.71 -4.06
C PHE A 339 -25.87 21.25 -4.81
N SER A 340 -25.93 19.99 -5.25
CA SER A 340 -27.18 19.44 -5.79
C SER A 340 -28.25 19.32 -4.70
N HIS A 341 -29.53 19.41 -5.07
CA HIS A 341 -30.64 19.28 -4.12
C HIS A 341 -30.58 17.96 -3.34
N TYR A 342 -30.26 16.85 -4.04
CA TYR A 342 -30.08 15.55 -3.42
C TYR A 342 -28.97 15.57 -2.34
N LEU A 343 -27.80 16.14 -2.65
CA LEU A 343 -26.68 16.22 -1.71
C LEU A 343 -26.98 17.14 -0.53
N ALA A 344 -27.65 18.26 -0.77
CA ALA A 344 -28.06 19.18 0.29
C ALA A 344 -28.99 18.49 1.30
N LYS A 345 -30.00 17.76 0.81
CA LYS A 345 -30.93 17.00 1.66
C LYS A 345 -30.21 15.88 2.42
N LYS A 346 -29.38 15.09 1.71
CA LYS A 346 -28.59 14.00 2.31
C LYS A 346 -27.67 14.54 3.40
N ASN A 347 -26.90 15.58 3.11
CA ASN A 347 -25.96 16.17 4.06
C ASN A 347 -26.69 16.76 5.27
N TRP A 348 -27.88 17.35 5.12
CA TRP A 348 -28.65 17.84 6.27
C TRP A 348 -29.08 16.71 7.20
N GLN A 349 -29.53 15.59 6.62
CA GLN A 349 -30.00 14.43 7.38
C GLN A 349 -28.86 13.69 8.08
N GLU A 350 -27.70 13.57 7.44
CA GLU A 350 -26.57 12.78 7.94
C GLU A 350 -25.53 13.60 8.72
N ASN A 351 -25.35 14.88 8.38
CA ASN A 351 -24.30 15.72 8.95
C ASN A 351 -24.65 17.22 8.88
N GLU A 352 -25.34 17.70 9.91
CA GLU A 352 -25.79 19.09 10.02
C GLU A 352 -24.62 20.09 9.92
N SER A 353 -23.48 19.77 10.56
CA SER A 353 -22.27 20.60 10.53
C SER A 353 -21.74 20.81 9.11
N LEU A 354 -21.65 19.74 8.32
CA LEU A 354 -21.26 19.83 6.90
C LEU A 354 -22.20 20.75 6.11
N SER A 355 -23.50 20.67 6.41
CA SER A 355 -24.54 21.44 5.73
C SER A 355 -24.42 22.93 6.02
N TYR A 356 -24.17 23.32 7.27
CA TYR A 356 -23.90 24.72 7.63
C TYR A 356 -22.67 25.28 6.92
N GLU A 357 -21.56 24.53 6.90
CA GLU A 357 -20.32 24.98 6.24
C GLU A 357 -20.51 25.14 4.73
N LYS A 358 -21.20 24.18 4.09
CA LYS A 358 -21.55 24.26 2.66
C LYS A 358 -22.50 25.41 2.36
N ALA A 359 -23.51 25.63 3.19
CA ALA A 359 -24.47 26.73 3.01
C ALA A 359 -23.78 28.10 3.13
N LEU A 360 -22.87 28.26 4.09
CA LEU A 360 -22.08 29.48 4.24
C LEU A 360 -21.22 29.75 3.01
N VAL A 361 -20.50 28.74 2.53
CA VAL A 361 -19.65 28.88 1.33
C VAL A 361 -20.50 29.16 0.09
N ALA A 362 -21.62 28.44 -0.09
CA ALA A 362 -22.55 28.65 -1.19
C ALA A 362 -23.12 30.07 -1.20
N GLY A 363 -23.53 30.61 -0.04
CA GLY A 363 -24.05 31.97 0.07
C GLY A 363 -23.03 33.04 -0.33
N ILE A 364 -21.73 32.81 -0.06
CA ILE A 364 -20.65 33.71 -0.46
C ILE A 364 -20.31 33.59 -1.94
N LEU A 365 -20.24 32.36 -2.49
CA LEU A 365 -19.80 32.11 -3.86
C LEU A 365 -20.90 32.33 -4.92
N LEU A 366 -22.14 31.94 -4.58
CA LEU A 366 -23.29 31.93 -5.51
C LEU A 366 -24.22 33.14 -5.31
N GLY A 367 -24.06 33.90 -4.22
CA GLY A 367 -24.92 35.02 -3.85
C GLY A 367 -26.17 34.60 -3.07
N ARG A 368 -26.80 35.58 -2.40
CA ARG A 368 -27.94 35.39 -1.46
C ARG A 368 -29.24 34.86 -2.11
N GLY A 369 -29.26 34.62 -3.43
CA GLY A 369 -30.45 34.20 -4.17
C GLY A 369 -30.43 32.75 -4.68
N ASN A 370 -29.39 31.96 -4.41
CA ASN A 370 -29.33 30.58 -4.89
C ASN A 370 -30.10 29.63 -3.95
N THR A 371 -31.28 29.19 -4.39
CA THR A 371 -32.33 28.51 -3.63
C THR A 371 -32.02 27.07 -3.19
N LYS A 372 -30.84 26.53 -3.49
CA LYS A 372 -30.55 25.11 -3.24
C LYS A 372 -30.37 24.75 -1.75
N PHE A 373 -30.09 25.74 -0.90
CA PHE A 373 -30.03 25.59 0.57
C PHE A 373 -31.05 26.50 1.27
N SER A 374 -32.02 27.09 0.57
CA SER A 374 -32.97 28.03 1.18
C SER A 374 -33.80 27.39 2.30
N PHE A 375 -34.01 26.07 2.25
CA PHE A 375 -34.70 25.32 3.30
C PHE A 375 -33.94 25.26 4.64
N LEU A 376 -32.62 25.52 4.64
CA LEU A 376 -31.80 25.59 5.86
C LEU A 376 -31.92 26.93 6.61
N PHE A 377 -32.47 27.95 5.97
CA PHE A 377 -32.62 29.30 6.55
C PHE A 377 -34.08 29.59 6.96
N THR A 378 -34.97 28.60 6.91
CA THR A 378 -36.42 28.71 7.18
C THR A 378 -36.90 27.82 8.33
N THR A 379 -36.07 27.64 9.36
CA THR A 379 -36.49 27.05 10.65
C THR A 379 -36.39 28.07 11.76
#